data_AF-V2XS02-F1
#
_entry.id   AF-V2XS02-F1
#
_cell.length_a   1.000
_cell.length_b   1.000
_cell.length_c   1.000
_cell.angle_alpha   90.00
_cell.angle_beta   90.00
_cell.angle_gamma   90.00
#
_symmetry.space_group_name_H-M   'P 1'
#
loop_
_entity.id
_entity.type
_entity.pdbx_description
1 polymer ?
#
loop_
_entity_poly.entity_id
_entity_poly.type
_entity_poly.pdbx_seq_one_letter_code
_entity_poly.pdbx_strand_id
1 'polypeptide(L)'
;MKKLAILFALTLCVALAGCNQPAPPQGGESTQIPSGTVSTSPTEEATEPAPPADQSTPTEGEQTVTLYIGTKAGGFTEYPMTYEGELTPELLIQGIADLTGWNLTLAEPVTSGKGGMSVCLSNESALFTGPPDPQKDEFHVYDAEQLAEMILDSIQKTLQEGFTLEGGDPDALDIWYYMEGEQPLELPALGLFWPIDQPYQWEGAESK
;
A
#
# COMPACT_ATOMS: atom_id res chain seq x y z
N MET A 1 22.58 -28.29 24.53
CA MET A 1 22.36 -29.69 24.12
C MET A 1 21.06 -30.23 24.70
N LYS A 2 20.01 -30.35 23.88
CA LYS A 2 19.05 -31.47 23.84
C LYS A 2 17.95 -31.09 22.84
N LYS A 3 18.08 -31.66 21.63
CA LYS A 3 17.09 -31.65 20.55
C LYS A 3 16.13 -32.82 20.78
N LEU A 4 14.83 -32.62 20.54
CA LEU A 4 13.79 -33.62 20.30
C LEU A 4 12.66 -32.86 19.58
N ALA A 5 12.52 -32.86 18.25
CA ALA A 5 12.22 -33.94 17.30
C ALA A 5 10.76 -34.46 17.37
N ILE A 6 9.95 -33.94 16.44
CA ILE A 6 8.96 -34.62 15.58
C ILE A 6 7.62 -35.06 16.20
N LEU A 7 6.51 -34.53 15.67
CA LEU A 7 5.46 -35.38 15.07
C LEU A 7 4.67 -34.67 13.96
N PHE A 8 4.68 -35.31 12.80
CA PHE A 8 3.92 -35.05 11.58
C PHE A 8 2.45 -35.48 11.77
N ALA A 9 1.49 -34.70 11.28
CA ALA A 9 0.14 -35.18 11.02
C ALA A 9 -0.42 -34.56 9.74
N LEU A 10 -0.14 -35.24 8.62
CA LEU A 10 -0.81 -35.04 7.33
C LEU A 10 -2.27 -35.49 7.48
N THR A 11 -3.23 -34.65 7.12
CA THR A 11 -4.57 -35.13 6.74
C THR A 11 -5.02 -34.45 5.46
N LEU A 12 -5.03 -35.27 4.41
CA LEU A 12 -5.49 -35.01 3.05
C LEU A 12 -6.96 -35.44 2.96
N CYS A 13 -7.85 -34.55 2.54
CA CYS A 13 -9.20 -34.90 2.10
C CYS A 13 -9.47 -34.28 0.73
N VAL A 14 -9.69 -35.15 -0.27
CA VAL A 14 -10.09 -34.84 -1.64
C VAL A 14 -11.54 -35.29 -1.83
N ALA A 15 -12.40 -34.44 -2.40
CA ALA A 15 -13.63 -34.78 -3.13
C ALA A 15 -14.05 -33.55 -3.96
N LEU A 16 -13.84 -33.50 -5.28
CA LEU A 16 -14.63 -34.03 -6.41
C LEU A 16 -16.04 -33.43 -6.62
N ALA A 17 -16.18 -32.85 -7.83
CA ALA A 17 -17.35 -32.81 -8.72
C ALA A 17 -18.42 -31.72 -8.52
N GLY A 18 -18.70 -30.99 -9.61
CA GLY A 18 -19.91 -30.19 -9.78
C GLY A 18 -19.92 -29.26 -10.99
N CYS A 19 -19.93 -29.81 -12.22
CA CYS A 19 -20.32 -29.04 -13.41
C CYS A 19 -21.81 -28.69 -13.33
N ASN A 20 -22.22 -27.44 -13.58
CA ASN A 20 -23.47 -27.17 -14.30
C ASN A 20 -23.62 -25.70 -14.73
N GLN A 21 -23.59 -25.48 -16.03
CA GLN A 21 -24.10 -24.29 -16.72
C GLN A 21 -25.45 -24.64 -17.35
N PRO A 22 -26.48 -23.79 -17.20
CA PRO A 22 -27.56 -23.73 -18.18
C PRO A 22 -27.51 -22.44 -19.00
N ALA A 23 -27.66 -22.62 -20.33
CA ALA A 23 -27.83 -21.59 -21.34
C ALA A 23 -29.25 -20.97 -21.29
N PRO A 24 -29.49 -19.81 -21.96
CA PRO A 24 -30.68 -18.99 -21.78
C PRO A 24 -31.85 -19.46 -22.67
N PRO A 25 -33.12 -19.20 -22.29
CA PRO A 25 -34.23 -19.33 -23.21
C PRO A 25 -34.41 -18.07 -24.06
N GLN A 26 -34.42 -18.29 -25.38
CA GLN A 26 -35.10 -17.46 -26.36
C GLN A 26 -36.62 -17.68 -26.27
N GLY A 27 -37.38 -16.63 -26.59
CA GLY A 27 -38.82 -16.62 -26.82
C GLY A 27 -39.32 -15.19 -26.63
N GLY A 28 -39.74 -14.42 -27.63
CA GLY A 28 -40.34 -14.77 -28.91
C GLY A 28 -41.86 -14.70 -28.78
N GLU A 29 -42.44 -13.59 -29.23
CA GLU A 29 -43.77 -13.36 -29.85
C GLU A 29 -44.31 -11.98 -29.46
N SER A 30 -44.35 -11.03 -30.40
CA SER A 30 -45.41 -10.81 -31.41
C SER A 30 -46.33 -9.68 -30.90
N THR A 31 -46.55 -8.57 -31.61
CA THR A 31 -47.51 -8.52 -32.71
C THR A 31 -47.64 -7.07 -33.24
N GLN A 32 -47.68 -6.96 -34.58
CA GLN A 32 -48.36 -5.99 -35.46
C GLN A 32 -47.84 -4.56 -35.73
N ILE A 33 -47.58 -4.41 -37.04
CA ILE A 33 -47.51 -3.23 -37.92
C ILE A 33 -48.95 -2.73 -38.24
N PRO A 34 -49.20 -1.53 -38.80
CA PRO A 34 -48.89 -1.24 -40.22
C PRO A 34 -48.44 0.19 -40.59
N SER A 35 -47.51 0.23 -41.56
CA SER A 35 -47.39 1.08 -42.75
C SER A 35 -47.73 2.58 -42.75
N GLY A 36 -46.76 3.37 -43.24
CA GLY A 36 -46.96 4.71 -43.80
C GLY A 36 -45.71 5.31 -44.46
N THR A 37 -45.50 4.96 -45.73
CA THR A 37 -44.93 5.74 -46.86
C THR A 37 -43.82 6.81 -46.66
N VAL A 38 -42.65 6.49 -47.22
CA VAL A 38 -41.68 7.30 -48.02
C VAL A 38 -41.72 8.84 -47.96
N SER A 39 -40.58 9.45 -47.61
CA SER A 39 -40.04 10.65 -48.31
C SER A 39 -38.55 10.85 -48.06
N THR A 40 -37.86 11.45 -49.03
CA THR A 40 -36.42 11.44 -49.33
C THR A 40 -35.69 12.77 -49.05
N SER A 41 -34.39 12.67 -48.71
CA SER A 41 -33.27 13.63 -48.91
C SER A 41 -33.03 14.76 -47.86
N PRO A 42 -31.87 15.48 -47.87
CA PRO A 42 -30.50 15.05 -47.52
C PRO A 42 -29.75 16.02 -46.54
N THR A 43 -28.56 15.61 -46.05
CA THR A 43 -27.40 16.40 -45.56
C THR A 43 -27.61 17.74 -44.84
N GLU A 44 -27.16 17.83 -43.56
CA GLU A 44 -26.38 18.98 -43.08
C GLU A 44 -25.47 18.61 -41.90
N GLU A 45 -24.26 19.13 -42.01
CA GLU A 45 -23.11 19.05 -41.11
C GLU A 45 -23.36 19.91 -39.86
N ALA A 46 -23.21 19.33 -38.68
CA ALA A 46 -23.09 20.09 -37.44
C ALA A 46 -22.08 19.40 -36.53
N THR A 47 -20.88 19.98 -36.51
CA THR A 47 -19.76 19.65 -35.65
C THR A 47 -20.17 19.71 -34.18
N GLU A 48 -20.23 18.57 -33.51
CA GLU A 48 -20.27 18.51 -32.04
C GLU A 48 -18.82 18.67 -31.52
N PRO A 49 -18.54 19.62 -30.61
CA PRO A 49 -17.22 19.73 -30.02
C PRO A 49 -17.01 18.55 -29.07
N ALA A 50 -15.99 17.73 -29.37
CA ALA A 50 -15.53 16.70 -28.45
C ALA A 50 -15.23 17.31 -27.07
N PRO A 51 -15.57 16.61 -25.96
CA PRO A 51 -15.16 17.06 -24.63
C PRO A 51 -13.62 17.11 -24.58
N PRO A 52 -13.01 18.05 -23.84
CA PRO A 52 -11.57 17.98 -23.62
C PRO A 52 -11.31 16.69 -22.85
N ALA A 53 -10.68 15.74 -23.52
CA ALA A 53 -10.00 14.66 -22.85
C ALA A 53 -8.83 15.31 -22.11
N ASP A 54 -8.96 15.51 -20.81
CA ASP A 54 -7.81 15.60 -19.89
C ASP A 54 -7.09 14.25 -19.93
N GLN A 55 -6.42 13.98 -21.04
CA GLN A 55 -5.38 12.97 -21.13
C GLN A 55 -4.08 13.75 -21.02
N SER A 56 -3.68 14.02 -19.77
CA SER A 56 -2.27 14.24 -19.47
C SER A 56 -1.54 12.96 -19.88
N THR A 57 -0.99 12.96 -21.08
CA THR A 57 -0.03 11.95 -21.51
C THR A 57 1.12 11.96 -20.53
N PRO A 58 1.55 10.81 -19.97
CA PRO A 58 2.70 10.75 -19.08
C PRO A 58 3.90 11.43 -19.74
N THR A 59 4.54 12.35 -19.05
CA THR A 59 5.77 12.97 -19.55
C THR A 59 6.82 11.88 -19.63
N GLU A 60 7.56 11.81 -20.73
CA GLU A 60 8.60 10.80 -20.94
C GLU A 60 9.66 10.91 -19.82
N GLY A 61 9.64 9.98 -18.87
CA GLY A 61 10.50 9.97 -17.68
C GLY A 61 9.76 9.87 -16.33
N GLU A 62 8.45 10.15 -16.29
CA GLU A 62 7.63 9.98 -15.09
C GLU A 62 7.22 8.51 -14.92
N GLN A 63 7.58 7.94 -13.78
CA GLN A 63 7.20 6.60 -13.34
C GLN A 63 6.18 6.70 -12.21
N THR A 64 5.38 5.65 -12.00
CA THR A 64 4.40 5.60 -10.92
C THR A 64 4.72 4.47 -9.96
N VAL A 65 4.66 4.74 -8.65
CA VAL A 65 4.73 3.76 -7.57
C VAL A 65 3.53 3.92 -6.66
N THR A 66 3.15 2.87 -5.94
CA THR A 66 2.04 2.91 -4.98
C THR A 66 2.58 3.09 -3.56
N LEU A 67 2.06 4.08 -2.85
CA LEU A 67 2.24 4.26 -1.41
C LEU A 67 1.09 3.58 -0.68
N TYR A 68 1.39 2.90 0.43
CA TYR A 68 0.42 2.15 1.22
C TYR A 68 0.29 2.82 2.58
N ILE A 69 -0.89 3.38 2.89
CA ILE A 69 -1.16 4.06 4.17
C ILE A 69 -2.18 3.26 4.96
N GLY A 70 -1.83 2.86 6.18
CA GLY A 70 -2.70 2.11 7.08
C GLY A 70 -1.91 1.28 8.07
N THR A 71 -2.59 0.28 8.66
CA THR A 71 -1.97 -0.68 9.59
C THR A 71 -2.22 -2.10 9.10
N LYS A 72 -1.39 -3.05 9.51
CA LYS A 72 -1.55 -4.46 9.17
C LYS A 72 -2.89 -5.01 9.68
N ALA A 73 -3.35 -4.55 10.84
CA ALA A 73 -4.64 -4.94 11.41
C ALA A 73 -5.84 -4.27 10.70
N GLY A 74 -5.69 -3.01 10.28
CA GLY A 74 -6.75 -2.21 9.65
C GLY A 74 -6.82 -2.33 8.13
N GLY A 75 -5.78 -2.86 7.49
CA GLY A 75 -5.58 -2.84 6.05
C GLY A 75 -4.91 -1.55 5.58
N PHE A 76 -4.47 -1.56 4.32
CA PHE A 76 -3.78 -0.45 3.67
C PHE A 76 -4.65 0.17 2.58
N THR A 77 -4.66 1.50 2.51
CA THR A 77 -5.18 2.26 1.38
C THR A 77 -4.04 2.61 0.43
N GLU A 78 -4.27 2.45 -0.87
CA GLU A 78 -3.27 2.64 -1.93
C GLU A 78 -3.37 4.04 -2.53
N TYR A 79 -2.22 4.71 -2.65
CA TYR A 79 -2.10 6.04 -3.24
C TYR A 79 -1.01 6.04 -4.32
N PRO A 80 -1.34 6.35 -5.58
CA PRO A 80 -0.32 6.47 -6.61
C PRO A 80 0.54 7.72 -6.37
N MET A 81 1.85 7.55 -6.47
CA MET A 81 2.85 8.61 -6.46
C MET A 81 3.64 8.57 -7.77
N THR A 82 3.71 9.71 -8.46
CA THR A 82 4.59 9.90 -9.61
C THR A 82 5.98 10.28 -9.14
N TYR A 83 7.01 9.76 -9.79
CA TYR A 83 8.40 10.11 -9.52
C TYR A 83 9.25 10.08 -10.78
N GLU A 84 10.40 10.74 -10.74
CA GLU A 84 11.38 10.75 -11.83
C GLU A 84 12.71 10.16 -11.33
N GLY A 85 13.41 9.44 -12.20
CA GLY A 85 14.74 8.89 -11.89
C GLY A 85 14.70 7.55 -11.16
N GLU A 86 15.69 7.31 -10.30
CA GLU A 86 15.82 6.04 -9.56
C GLU A 86 14.88 6.02 -8.35
N LEU A 87 14.16 4.92 -8.16
CA LEU A 87 13.34 4.71 -6.97
C LEU A 87 14.26 4.40 -5.78
N THR A 88 14.24 5.25 -4.75
CA THR A 88 14.99 5.03 -3.51
C THR A 88 14.05 4.86 -2.31
N PRO A 89 14.48 4.15 -1.25
CA PRO A 89 13.68 4.03 -0.02
C PRO A 89 13.33 5.40 0.58
N GLU A 90 14.27 6.34 0.54
CA GLU A 90 14.08 7.71 1.01
C GLU A 90 12.99 8.43 0.21
N LEU A 91 12.92 8.19 -1.11
CA LEU A 91 11.89 8.78 -1.96
C LEU A 91 10.49 8.29 -1.56
N LEU A 92 10.35 7.00 -1.25
CA LEU A 92 9.08 6.42 -0.80
C LEU A 92 8.67 6.96 0.59
N ILE A 93 9.62 7.04 1.52
CA ILE A 93 9.36 7.60 2.86
C ILE A 93 8.99 9.08 2.77
N GLN A 94 9.67 9.85 1.91
CA GLN A 94 9.32 11.24 1.64
C GLN A 94 7.94 11.35 0.96
N GLY A 95 7.62 10.44 0.04
CA GLY A 95 6.30 10.37 -0.57
C GLY A 95 5.17 10.19 0.45
N ILE A 96 5.37 9.33 1.45
CA ILE A 96 4.44 9.18 2.57
C ILE A 96 4.35 10.49 3.36
N ALA A 97 5.48 11.13 3.68
CA ALA A 97 5.51 12.40 4.41
C ALA A 97 4.73 13.51 3.68
N ASP A 98 4.93 13.65 2.37
CA ASP A 98 4.25 14.66 1.55
C ASP A 98 2.74 14.38 1.45
N LEU A 99 2.37 13.10 1.28
CA LEU A 99 0.99 12.64 1.20
C LEU A 99 0.25 12.90 2.52
N THR A 100 0.81 12.49 3.66
CA THR A 100 0.11 12.54 4.96
C THR A 100 0.29 13.86 5.71
N GLY A 101 1.40 14.56 5.44
CA GLY A 101 1.84 15.73 6.20
C GLY A 101 2.64 15.38 7.45
N TRP A 102 2.90 14.10 7.73
CA TRP A 102 3.73 13.69 8.85
C TRP A 102 5.21 14.03 8.60
N ASN A 103 5.90 14.53 9.63
CA ASN A 103 7.35 14.65 9.55
C ASN A 103 7.97 13.24 9.62
N LEU A 104 8.53 12.72 8.52
CA LEU A 104 9.23 11.43 8.50
C LEU A 104 10.74 11.58 8.29
N THR A 105 11.32 12.69 8.75
CA THR A 105 12.76 12.93 8.66
C THR A 105 13.55 11.75 9.23
N LEU A 106 14.50 11.26 8.44
CA LEU A 106 15.43 10.20 8.84
C LEU A 106 16.65 10.79 9.57
N ALA A 107 17.14 10.10 10.60
CA ALA A 107 18.41 10.42 11.24
C ALA A 107 19.60 9.85 10.46
N GLU A 108 19.42 8.70 9.81
CA GLU A 108 20.42 8.04 8.98
C GLU A 108 19.79 7.58 7.66
N PRO A 109 20.55 7.51 6.54
CA PRO A 109 20.04 6.94 5.29
C PRO A 109 19.54 5.51 5.48
N VAL A 110 18.55 5.09 4.69
CA VAL A 110 18.06 3.72 4.72
C VAL A 110 19.17 2.80 4.23
N THR A 111 19.47 1.76 5.01
CA THR A 111 20.51 0.78 4.64
C THR A 111 19.88 -0.52 4.19
N SER A 112 20.43 -1.14 3.16
CA SER A 112 20.05 -2.48 2.70
C SER A 112 21.03 -3.53 3.22
N GLY A 113 20.54 -4.63 3.77
CA GLY A 113 21.37 -5.71 4.31
C GLY A 113 20.57 -6.83 4.95
N LYS A 114 21.21 -7.98 5.23
CA LYS A 114 20.60 -9.15 5.91
C LYS A 114 19.31 -9.72 5.30
N GLY A 115 18.96 -9.35 4.06
CA GLY A 115 17.71 -9.77 3.43
C GLY A 115 16.59 -8.72 3.47
N GLY A 116 16.88 -7.50 3.92
CA GLY A 116 15.90 -6.42 3.97
C GLY A 116 16.49 -5.03 4.15
N MET A 117 15.75 -4.13 4.79
CA MET A 117 16.10 -2.71 4.95
C MET A 117 15.99 -2.23 6.39
N SER A 118 16.89 -1.34 6.80
CA SER A 118 16.86 -0.71 8.11
C SER A 118 16.57 0.78 8.01
N VAL A 119 15.61 1.27 8.79
CA VAL A 119 15.12 2.65 8.77
C VAL A 119 15.37 3.30 10.15
N CYS A 120 16.00 4.47 10.14
CA CYS A 120 16.29 5.25 11.35
C CYS A 120 15.55 6.59 11.28
N LEU A 121 14.39 6.67 11.93
CA LEU A 121 13.63 7.93 12.02
C LEU A 121 14.29 8.87 13.05
N SER A 122 14.36 10.14 12.71
CA SER A 122 14.84 11.19 13.61
C SER A 122 13.91 11.35 14.80
N ASN A 123 14.45 11.77 15.95
CA ASN A 123 13.67 12.19 17.12
C ASN A 123 12.74 13.40 16.84
N GLU A 124 12.94 14.10 15.72
CA GLU A 124 12.07 15.17 15.24
C GLU A 124 10.88 14.66 14.42
N SER A 125 10.88 13.38 14.03
CA SER A 125 9.79 12.78 13.25
C SER A 125 8.48 12.72 14.05
N ALA A 126 7.36 12.58 13.34
CA ALA A 126 6.02 12.47 13.89
C ALA A 126 5.86 11.24 14.80
N LEU A 127 6.71 10.23 14.62
CA LEU A 127 6.77 9.07 15.50
C LEU A 127 7.06 9.47 16.96
N PHE A 128 7.85 10.51 17.17
CA PHE A 128 8.23 11.01 18.51
C PHE A 128 7.58 12.33 18.88
N THR A 129 7.23 13.15 17.89
CA THR A 129 6.69 14.51 18.10
C THR A 129 5.18 14.61 17.92
N GLY A 130 4.53 13.55 17.42
CA GLY A 130 3.11 13.55 17.11
C GLY A 130 2.81 14.03 15.68
N PRO A 131 1.53 14.03 15.28
CA PRO A 131 1.12 14.45 13.95
C PRO A 131 1.17 15.99 13.84
N PRO A 132 1.16 16.56 12.62
CA PRO A 132 1.06 18.01 12.46
C PRO A 132 -0.26 18.56 13.01
N ASP A 133 -0.27 19.83 13.43
CA ASP A 133 -1.48 20.56 13.81
C ASP A 133 -1.65 21.81 12.93
N PRO A 134 -2.68 21.89 12.07
CA PRO A 134 -3.76 20.92 11.89
C PRO A 134 -3.34 19.67 11.09
N GLN A 135 -4.02 18.54 11.36
CA GLN A 135 -3.90 17.33 10.57
C GLN A 135 -4.71 17.44 9.26
N LYS A 136 -4.31 16.71 8.22
CA LYS A 136 -5.17 16.48 7.05
C LYS A 136 -6.30 15.54 7.43
N ASP A 137 -7.53 15.84 7.00
CA ASP A 137 -8.73 15.09 7.40
C ASP A 137 -8.64 13.59 7.08
N GLU A 138 -8.06 13.22 5.94
CA GLU A 138 -7.93 11.83 5.47
C GLU A 138 -6.93 11.00 6.31
N PHE A 139 -5.94 11.64 6.90
CA PHE A 139 -4.86 11.00 7.65
C PHE A 139 -4.93 11.30 9.15
N HIS A 140 -6.11 11.71 9.62
CA HIS A 140 -6.32 12.10 11.00
C HIS A 140 -6.16 10.89 11.93
N VAL A 141 -5.26 11.02 12.90
CA VAL A 141 -5.09 10.08 14.02
C VAL A 141 -5.59 10.68 15.32
N TYR A 142 -6.11 9.83 16.20
CA TYR A 142 -6.71 10.25 17.46
C TYR A 142 -5.77 10.09 18.66
N ASP A 143 -4.78 9.20 18.57
CA ASP A 143 -3.83 8.94 19.65
C ASP A 143 -2.44 8.55 19.12
N ALA A 144 -1.47 8.55 20.04
CA ALA A 144 -0.07 8.31 19.72
C ALA A 144 0.23 6.85 19.35
N GLU A 145 -0.57 5.90 19.86
CA GLU A 145 -0.39 4.48 19.55
C GLU A 145 -0.81 4.22 18.10
N GLN A 146 -2.00 4.69 17.72
CA GLN A 146 -2.49 4.64 16.35
C GLN A 146 -1.53 5.33 15.37
N LEU A 147 -0.99 6.49 15.74
CA LEU A 147 0.00 7.17 14.90
C LEU A 147 1.26 6.34 14.71
N ALA A 148 1.81 5.81 15.80
CA ALA A 148 3.05 5.05 15.75
C ALA A 148 2.89 3.79 14.89
N GLU A 149 1.84 2.99 15.14
CA GLU A 149 1.55 1.79 14.34
C GLU A 149 1.37 2.16 12.86
N MET A 150 0.56 3.19 12.57
CA MET A 150 0.30 3.57 11.18
C MET A 150 1.55 4.09 10.47
N ILE A 151 2.42 4.87 11.12
CA ILE A 151 3.69 5.31 10.52
C ILE A 151 4.57 4.09 10.20
N LEU A 152 4.80 3.23 11.18
CA LEU A 152 5.73 2.11 11.05
C LEU A 152 5.23 1.06 10.05
N ASP A 153 3.93 0.76 10.04
CA ASP A 153 3.32 -0.19 9.11
C ASP A 153 3.26 0.37 7.69
N SER A 154 2.93 1.66 7.53
CA SER A 154 2.85 2.29 6.20
C SER A 154 4.22 2.34 5.52
N ILE A 155 5.27 2.71 6.27
CA ILE A 155 6.64 2.68 5.75
C ILE A 155 7.03 1.23 5.41
N GLN A 156 6.80 0.28 6.32
CA GLN A 156 7.13 -1.12 6.09
C GLN A 156 6.49 -1.62 4.80
N LYS A 157 5.17 -1.48 4.67
CA LYS A 157 4.43 -2.01 3.53
C LYS A 157 4.84 -1.35 2.22
N THR A 158 5.05 -0.03 2.24
CA THR A 158 5.48 0.72 1.06
C THR A 158 6.87 0.31 0.60
N LEU A 159 7.83 0.12 1.52
CA LEU A 159 9.17 -0.35 1.15
C LEU A 159 9.15 -1.80 0.65
N GLN A 160 8.37 -2.68 1.28
CA GLN A 160 8.20 -4.06 0.86
C GLN A 160 7.67 -4.16 -0.56
N GLU A 161 6.59 -3.46 -0.89
CA GLU A 161 6.00 -3.49 -2.22
C GLU A 161 6.87 -2.75 -3.25
N GLY A 162 7.52 -1.65 -2.86
CA GLY A 162 8.36 -0.85 -3.76
C GLY A 162 9.67 -1.52 -4.17
N PHE A 163 10.22 -2.41 -3.33
CA PHE A 163 11.53 -3.03 -3.55
C PHE A 163 11.50 -4.55 -3.69
N THR A 164 10.31 -5.14 -3.70
CA THR A 164 10.16 -6.54 -4.07
C THR A 164 10.18 -6.69 -5.58
N LEU A 165 11.10 -7.53 -6.07
CA LEU A 165 11.23 -7.82 -7.49
C LEU A 165 9.94 -8.45 -8.02
N GLU A 166 9.66 -8.26 -9.31
CA GLU A 166 8.48 -8.82 -9.97
C GLU A 166 8.35 -10.34 -9.71
N GLY A 167 7.22 -10.76 -9.15
CA GLY A 167 6.95 -12.15 -8.76
C GLY A 167 7.60 -12.61 -7.45
N GLY A 168 8.28 -11.71 -6.73
CA GLY A 168 8.72 -11.91 -5.35
C GLY A 168 7.58 -11.80 -4.34
N ASP A 169 7.85 -12.25 -3.12
CA ASP A 169 6.93 -12.12 -1.97
C ASP A 169 7.31 -10.85 -1.18
N PRO A 170 6.47 -9.80 -1.15
CA PRO A 170 6.76 -8.57 -0.42
C PRO A 170 7.00 -8.77 1.06
N ASP A 171 6.33 -9.76 1.65
CA ASP A 171 6.46 -10.06 3.07
C ASP A 171 7.80 -10.75 3.41
N ALA A 172 8.58 -11.15 2.40
CA ALA A 172 9.93 -11.69 2.56
C ALA A 172 11.01 -10.61 2.71
N LEU A 173 10.71 -9.34 2.38
CA LEU A 173 11.61 -8.23 2.64
C LEU A 173 11.43 -7.75 4.07
N ASP A 174 12.36 -8.13 4.94
CA ASP A 174 12.34 -7.72 6.34
C ASP A 174 12.63 -6.21 6.48
N ILE A 175 11.92 -5.53 7.39
CA ILE A 175 12.15 -4.12 7.70
C ILE A 175 12.53 -4.01 9.18
N TRP A 176 13.63 -3.33 9.48
CA TRP A 176 14.07 -3.03 10.83
C TRP A 176 13.91 -1.53 11.12
N TYR A 177 13.47 -1.21 12.33
CA TYR A 177 13.50 0.15 12.85
C TYR A 177 14.47 0.25 14.01
N TYR A 178 15.22 1.34 14.06
CA TYR A 178 16.18 1.61 15.12
C TYR A 178 16.31 3.12 15.36
N MET A 179 16.94 3.49 16.46
CA MET A 179 17.27 4.88 16.77
C MET A 179 18.76 5.15 16.51
N GLU A 180 19.11 6.42 16.30
CA GLU A 180 20.48 6.88 16.06
C GLU A 180 21.49 6.26 17.05
N GLY A 181 22.64 5.81 16.53
CA GLY A 181 23.64 5.12 17.32
C GLY A 181 23.34 3.63 17.55
N GLU A 182 22.66 2.99 16.59
CA GLU A 182 22.35 1.55 16.60
C GLU A 182 21.59 1.08 17.86
N GLN A 183 20.70 1.94 18.38
CA GLN A 183 19.88 1.61 19.55
C GLN A 183 18.55 0.97 19.13
N PRO A 184 17.96 0.10 19.96
CA PRO A 184 16.60 -0.40 19.75
C PRO A 184 15.61 0.74 19.51
N LEU A 185 14.55 0.49 18.73
CA LEU A 185 13.46 1.45 18.65
C LEU A 185 12.73 1.47 19.99
N GLU A 186 12.71 2.61 20.66
CA GLU A 186 11.95 2.81 21.88
C GLU A 186 10.90 3.92 21.67
N LEU A 187 9.67 3.67 22.11
CA LEU A 187 8.59 4.66 22.19
C LEU A 187 8.18 4.82 23.66
N PRO A 188 8.92 5.60 24.47
CA PRO A 188 8.70 5.67 25.92
C PRO A 188 7.30 6.16 26.31
N ALA A 189 6.68 7.03 25.51
CA ALA A 189 5.32 7.51 25.74
C ALA A 189 4.27 6.40 25.66
N LEU A 190 4.56 5.33 24.93
CA LEU A 190 3.71 4.15 24.76
C LEU A 190 4.18 2.96 25.63
N GLY A 191 5.37 3.03 26.22
CA GLY A 191 5.98 1.91 26.93
C GLY A 191 6.37 0.74 26.01
N LEU A 192 6.55 1.00 24.71
CA LEU A 192 6.87 -0.01 23.69
C LEU A 192 8.35 0.06 23.30
N PHE A 193 8.94 -1.10 23.02
CA PHE A 193 10.25 -1.18 22.37
C PHE A 193 10.36 -2.36 21.41
N TRP A 194 11.22 -2.22 20.39
CA TRP A 194 11.55 -3.28 19.44
C TRP A 194 13.07 -3.52 19.39
N PRO A 195 13.54 -4.76 19.60
CA PRO A 195 14.95 -5.12 19.48
C PRO A 195 15.52 -4.86 18.08
N ILE A 196 16.75 -4.36 18.00
CA ILE A 196 17.44 -4.10 16.72
C ILE A 196 17.82 -5.36 15.94
N ASP A 197 17.81 -6.53 16.60
CA ASP A 197 18.20 -7.81 16.01
C ASP A 197 17.01 -8.61 15.44
N GLN A 198 15.79 -8.09 15.55
CA GLN A 198 14.57 -8.70 15.01
C GLN A 198 13.88 -7.76 14.02
N PRO A 199 13.34 -8.27 12.90
CA PRO A 199 12.55 -7.46 12.00
C PRO A 199 11.30 -6.94 12.73
N TYR A 200 10.87 -5.75 12.34
CA TYR A 200 9.71 -5.10 12.92
C TYR A 200 8.43 -5.91 12.67
N GLN A 201 7.68 -6.11 13.74
CA GLN A 201 6.27 -6.49 13.75
C GLN A 201 5.62 -5.72 14.89
N TRP A 202 4.49 -5.05 14.66
CA TRP A 202 3.79 -4.30 15.70
C TRP A 202 3.50 -5.17 16.94
N GLU A 203 2.91 -6.36 16.75
CA GLU A 203 2.62 -7.32 17.83
C GLU A 203 3.89 -7.91 18.50
N GLY A 204 5.06 -7.71 17.89
CA GLY A 204 6.36 -8.10 18.44
C GLY A 204 6.93 -7.09 19.43
N ALA A 205 6.23 -5.97 19.70
CA ALA A 205 6.65 -4.98 20.68
C ALA A 205 6.77 -5.60 22.07
N GLU A 206 7.87 -5.31 22.75
CA GLU A 206 8.07 -5.67 24.14
C GLU A 206 7.64 -4.51 25.05
N SER A 207 6.99 -4.82 26.17
CA SER A 207 6.59 -3.81 27.17
C SER A 207 7.76 -3.51 28.10
N LYS A 208 8.04 -2.22 28.34
CA LYS A 208 9.11 -1.77 29.24
C LYS A 208 8.62 -1.39 30.63
#